data_AF-A0AAN6XQP8-F1
#
_entry.id   AF-A0AAN6XQP8-F1
#
_cell.length_a   1.000
_cell.length_b   1.000
_cell.length_c   1.000
_cell.angle_alpha   90.00
_cell.angle_beta   90.00
_cell.angle_gamma   90.00
#
_symmetry.space_group_name_H-M   'P 1'
#
loop_
_entity.id
_entity.type
_entity.pdbx_description
1 polymer ?
#
loop_
_entity_poly.entity_id
_entity_poly.type
_entity_poly.pdbx_seq_one_letter_code
_entity_poly.pdbx_strand_id
1 'polypeptide(L)'
;MAMFTLSVILLHLLFQEQIDDQPYYKAHCNSDGSANDMTLWLVAQEWQKEVELTHGPELAEVISRCVNVNFADTPDFGKVDFVHEVLTSVVQPLEQYVRIF
;
A
#
# COMPACT_ATOMS: atom_id res chain seq x y z
N MET A 1 -11.15 0.86 -4.25
CA MET A 1 -10.20 1.90 -4.73
C MET A 1 -9.53 2.66 -3.59
N ALA A 2 -10.27 3.23 -2.62
CA ALA A 2 -9.67 4.08 -1.57
C ALA A 2 -8.50 3.44 -0.78
N MET A 3 -8.58 2.16 -0.38
CA MET A 3 -7.48 1.48 0.32
C MET A 3 -6.21 1.35 -0.53
N PHE A 4 -6.37 1.04 -1.81
CA PHE A 4 -5.25 0.96 -2.73
C PHE A 4 -4.61 2.34 -2.94
N THR A 5 -5.42 3.39 -3.11
CA THR A 5 -4.91 4.76 -3.18
C THR A 5 -4.12 5.14 -1.93
N LEU A 6 -4.61 4.77 -0.74
CA LEU A 6 -3.88 4.98 0.51
C LEU A 6 -2.52 4.26 0.50
N SER A 7 -2.45 3.00 0.07
CA SER A 7 -1.16 2.30 -0.01
C SER A 7 -0.15 3.00 -0.90
N VAL A 8 -0.57 3.49 -2.06
CA VAL A 8 0.33 4.19 -3.00
C VAL A 8 0.83 5.49 -2.39
N ILE A 9 -0.06 6.26 -1.73
CA ILE A 9 0.33 7.49 -1.01
C ILE A 9 1.36 7.17 0.09
N LEU A 10 1.15 6.11 0.87
CA LEU A 10 2.11 5.73 1.92
C LEU A 10 3.48 5.36 1.34
N LEU A 11 3.51 4.58 0.25
CA LEU A 11 4.76 4.23 -0.43
C LEU A 11 5.47 5.48 -0.98
N HIS A 12 4.75 6.40 -1.62
CA HIS A 12 5.29 7.68 -2.07
C HIS A 12 5.89 8.51 -0.93
N LEU A 13 5.21 8.56 0.22
CA LEU A 13 5.69 9.31 1.38
C LEU A 13 6.95 8.70 2.01
N LEU A 14 7.05 7.36 2.04
CA LEU A 14 8.19 6.67 2.62
C LEU A 14 9.45 6.78 1.77
N PHE A 15 9.32 6.55 0.47
CA PHE A 15 10.47 6.47 -0.44
C PHE A 15 10.73 7.78 -1.19
N GLN A 16 9.78 8.72 -1.22
CA GLN A 16 9.87 9.97 -1.98
C GLN A 16 10.09 9.78 -3.49
N GLU A 17 9.64 8.64 -4.02
CA GLU A 17 9.70 8.28 -5.42
C GLU A 17 8.28 8.18 -5.99
N GLN A 18 8.15 8.15 -7.32
CA GLN A 18 6.87 7.84 -7.96
C GLN A 18 6.76 6.34 -8.25
N ILE A 19 5.53 5.88 -8.49
CA ILE A 19 5.25 4.45 -8.73
C ILE A 19 5.69 4.02 -10.13
N ASP A 20 5.67 4.94 -11.09
CA ASP A 20 6.11 4.76 -12.48
C ASP A 20 7.63 4.85 -12.66
N ASP A 21 8.34 5.41 -11.68
CA ASP A 21 9.80 5.42 -11.64
C ASP A 21 10.39 4.10 -11.11
N GLN A 22 9.56 3.21 -10.56
CA GLN A 22 10.02 1.96 -9.99
C GLN A 22 10.68 1.06 -11.04
N PRO A 23 11.81 0.39 -10.71
CA PRO A 23 12.60 -0.35 -11.69
C PRO A 23 11.83 -1.52 -12.34
N TYR A 24 10.82 -2.04 -11.65
CA TYR A 24 9.95 -3.11 -12.10
C TYR A 24 8.67 -2.63 -12.80
N TYR A 25 8.41 -1.32 -12.89
CA TYR A 25 7.18 -0.79 -13.52
C TYR A 25 6.96 -1.33 -14.94
N LYS A 26 8.00 -1.29 -15.77
CA LYS A 26 7.95 -1.77 -17.15
C LYS A 26 7.74 -3.28 -17.26
N ALA A 27 8.15 -4.06 -16.26
CA ALA A 27 7.96 -5.50 -16.26
C ALA A 27 6.48 -5.88 -16.09
N HIS A 28 5.67 -5.00 -15.49
CA HIS A 28 4.23 -5.18 -15.29
C HIS A 28 3.36 -4.46 -16.31
N CYS A 29 3.96 -3.78 -17.29
CA CYS A 29 3.27 -3.19 -18.43
C CYS A 29 2.94 -4.24 -19.50
N ASN A 30 2.06 -3.88 -20.43
CA ASN A 30 1.82 -4.65 -21.63
C ASN A 30 3.08 -4.72 -22.52
N SER A 31 3.07 -5.61 -23.52
CA SER A 31 4.18 -5.77 -24.46
C SER A 31 4.49 -4.51 -25.30
N ASP A 32 3.52 -3.61 -25.43
CA ASP A 32 3.69 -2.30 -26.08
C ASP A 32 4.22 -1.21 -25.13
N GLY A 33 4.46 -1.55 -23.85
CA GLY A 33 4.91 -0.63 -22.81
C GLY A 33 3.79 0.21 -22.18
N SER A 34 2.53 0.01 -22.55
CA SER A 34 1.40 0.67 -21.90
C SER A 34 1.06 0.01 -20.56
N ALA A 35 0.64 0.80 -19.58
CA ALA A 35 0.08 0.27 -18.35
C ALA A 35 -1.30 -0.37 -18.60
N ASN A 36 -1.58 -1.47 -17.93
CA ASN A 36 -2.90 -2.11 -17.86
C ASN A 36 -3.52 -1.92 -16.48
N ASP A 37 -4.75 -2.43 -16.32
CA ASP A 37 -5.55 -2.30 -15.08
C ASP A 37 -4.85 -2.86 -13.83
N MET A 38 -3.89 -3.78 -14.01
CA MET A 38 -3.17 -4.45 -12.92
C MET A 38 -1.76 -3.90 -12.71
N THR A 39 -1.19 -3.16 -13.67
CA THR A 39 0.20 -2.68 -13.62
C THR A 39 0.50 -1.97 -12.30
N LEU A 40 -0.30 -0.98 -11.92
CA LEU A 40 -0.07 -0.23 -10.68
C LEU A 40 -0.19 -1.10 -9.43
N TRP A 41 -1.09 -2.07 -9.43
CA TRP A 41 -1.29 -2.95 -8.29
C TRP A 41 -0.11 -3.91 -8.11
N LEU A 42 0.36 -4.54 -9.19
CA LEU A 42 1.53 -5.43 -9.15
C LEU A 42 2.80 -4.67 -8.75
N VAL A 43 2.97 -3.45 -9.26
CA VAL A 43 4.09 -2.57 -8.88
C VAL A 43 4.00 -2.23 -7.39
N ALA A 44 2.84 -1.83 -6.88
CA ALA A 44 2.68 -1.56 -5.45
C ALA A 44 2.95 -2.80 -4.56
N GLN A 45 2.59 -4.00 -5.01
CA GLN A 45 2.90 -5.24 -4.31
C GLN A 45 4.39 -5.56 -4.25
N GLU A 46 5.14 -5.29 -5.32
CA GLU A 46 6.59 -5.43 -5.30
C GLU A 46 7.23 -4.35 -4.44
N TRP A 47 6.78 -3.10 -4.56
CA TRP A 47 7.30 -1.99 -3.78
C TRP A 47 7.11 -2.16 -2.29
N GLN A 48 5.95 -2.67 -1.88
CA GLN A 48 5.65 -2.91 -0.47
C GLN A 48 6.65 -3.88 0.19
N LYS A 49 7.25 -4.80 -0.55
CA LYS A 49 8.26 -5.74 0.00
C LYS A 49 9.52 -5.02 0.46
N GLU A 50 9.86 -3.88 -0.16
CA GLU A 50 11.01 -3.07 0.24
C GLU A 50 10.79 -2.39 1.60
N VAL A 51 9.52 -2.14 1.98
CA VAL A 51 9.18 -1.51 3.28
C VAL A 51 9.68 -2.33 4.45
N GLU A 52 9.60 -3.66 4.38
CA GLU A 52 10.08 -4.53 5.47
C GLU A 52 11.59 -4.38 5.68
N LEU A 53 12.34 -4.23 4.59
CA LEU A 53 13.80 -4.09 4.62
C LEU A 53 14.24 -2.72 5.15
N THR A 54 13.50 -1.65 4.85
CA THR A 54 13.91 -0.27 5.15
C THR A 54 13.25 0.32 6.40
N HIS A 55 11.99 -0.04 6.67
CA HIS A 55 11.17 0.53 7.75
C HIS A 55 10.67 -0.51 8.76
N GLY A 56 10.93 -1.79 8.52
CA GLY A 56 10.61 -2.89 9.42
C GLY A 56 9.24 -3.54 9.19
N PRO A 57 9.01 -4.71 9.82
CA PRO A 57 7.88 -5.58 9.51
C PRO A 57 6.53 -5.00 9.93
N GLU A 58 6.49 -4.18 10.98
CA GLU A 58 5.22 -3.59 11.47
C GLU A 58 4.61 -2.65 10.43
N LEU A 59 5.42 -1.75 9.85
CA LEU A 59 4.94 -0.84 8.81
C LEU A 59 4.67 -1.56 7.48
N ALA A 60 5.48 -2.56 7.17
CA ALA A 60 5.29 -3.39 5.99
C ALA A 60 3.92 -4.09 6.02
N GLU A 61 3.52 -4.65 7.17
CA GLU A 61 2.22 -5.31 7.35
C GLU A 61 1.05 -4.33 7.16
N VAL A 62 1.16 -3.10 7.70
CA VAL A 62 0.13 -2.06 7.53
C VAL A 62 -0.07 -1.72 6.05
N ILE A 63 1.02 -1.50 5.33
CA ILE A 63 0.96 -1.17 3.89
C ILE A 63 0.47 -2.38 3.09
N SER A 64 0.89 -3.60 3.44
CA SER A 64 0.42 -4.85 2.82
C SER A 64 -1.10 -4.98 2.88
N ARG A 65 -1.70 -4.71 4.04
CA ARG A 65 -3.17 -4.71 4.21
C ARG A 65 -3.85 -3.75 3.26
N CYS A 66 -3.28 -2.58 3.06
CA CYS A 66 -3.82 -1.56 2.15
C CYS A 66 -3.69 -1.97 0.67
N VAL A 67 -2.51 -2.47 0.25
CA VAL A 67 -2.22 -2.90 -1.13
C VAL A 67 -3.08 -4.09 -1.52
N ASN A 68 -3.10 -5.12 -0.67
CA ASN A 68 -3.79 -6.38 -0.92
C ASN A 68 -5.27 -6.33 -0.56
N VAL A 69 -5.72 -5.23 0.04
CA VAL A 69 -7.09 -5.07 0.54
C VAL A 69 -7.45 -6.23 1.48
N ASN A 70 -6.49 -6.62 2.33
CA ASN A 70 -6.59 -7.78 3.21
C ASN A 70 -7.28 -7.38 4.52
N PHE A 71 -8.60 -7.32 4.45
CA PHE A 71 -9.51 -7.00 5.56
C PHE A 71 -10.48 -8.17 5.77
N ALA A 72 -11.07 -8.26 6.97
CA ALA A 72 -11.95 -9.37 7.34
C ALA A 72 -13.17 -9.49 6.43
N ASP A 73 -13.71 -8.34 5.99
CA ASP A 73 -14.90 -8.24 5.16
C ASP A 73 -14.65 -7.42 3.89
N THR A 74 -15.65 -7.41 3.00
CA THR A 74 -15.64 -6.51 1.83
C THR A 74 -15.48 -5.05 2.29
N PRO A 75 -14.45 -4.33 1.80
CA PRO A 75 -14.20 -2.95 2.18
C PRO A 75 -15.39 -2.04 1.95
N ASP A 76 -15.87 -1.44 3.03
CA ASP A 76 -16.99 -0.51 2.99
C ASP A 76 -16.90 0.46 4.17
N PHE A 77 -16.49 1.70 3.89
CA PHE A 77 -16.38 2.77 4.90
C PHE A 77 -17.74 3.21 5.46
N GLY A 78 -18.86 2.75 4.90
CA GLY A 78 -20.19 2.91 5.50
C GLY A 78 -20.45 1.93 6.65
N LYS A 79 -19.64 0.87 6.80
CA LYS A 79 -19.77 -0.11 7.88
C LYS A 79 -18.84 0.22 9.04
N VAL A 80 -19.43 0.27 10.24
CA VAL A 80 -18.70 0.55 11.48
C VAL A 80 -17.56 -0.45 11.70
N ASP A 81 -17.78 -1.72 11.40
CA ASP A 81 -16.79 -2.78 11.61
C ASP A 81 -15.56 -2.59 10.72
N PHE A 82 -15.75 -2.25 9.45
CA PHE A 82 -14.63 -1.97 8.54
C PHE A 82 -13.88 -0.70 8.93
N VAL A 83 -14.59 0.37 9.32
CA VAL A 83 -13.96 1.60 9.83
C VAL A 83 -13.12 1.31 11.07
N HIS A 84 -13.64 0.48 11.99
CA HIS A 84 -12.93 0.07 13.19
C HIS A 84 -11.68 -0.77 12.85
N GLU A 85 -11.79 -1.69 11.90
CA GLU A 85 -10.65 -2.47 11.41
C GLU A 85 -9.57 -1.58 10.79
N VAL A 86 -9.94 -0.62 9.94
CA VAL A 86 -8.97 0.34 9.36
C VAL A 86 -8.32 1.20 10.46
N LEU A 87 -9.10 1.68 11.43
CA LEU A 87 -8.57 2.48 12.54
C LEU A 87 -7.51 1.71 13.34
N THR A 88 -7.80 0.44 13.66
CA THR A 88 -6.95 -0.38 14.53
C THR A 88 -5.78 -1.03 13.81
N SER A 89 -5.95 -1.45 12.56
CA SER A 89 -4.93 -2.19 11.79
C SER A 89 -4.08 -1.31 10.88
N VAL A 90 -4.50 -0.07 10.61
CA VAL A 90 -3.77 0.86 9.71
C VAL A 90 -3.44 2.16 10.41
N VAL A 91 -4.45 2.90 10.90
CA VAL A 91 -4.24 4.27 11.41
C VAL A 91 -3.43 4.28 12.70
N GLN A 92 -3.81 3.49 13.71
CA GLN A 92 -3.10 3.45 14.99
C GLN A 92 -1.62 3.04 14.86
N PRO A 93 -1.27 1.98 14.10
CA PRO A 93 0.13 1.66 13.81
C PRO A 93 0.89 2.79 13.12
N LEU A 94 0.28 3.48 12.15
CA LEU A 94 0.92 4.63 11.49
C LEU A 94 1.15 5.79 12.46
N GLU A 95 0.19 6.10 13.33
CA GLU A 95 0.35 7.13 14.35
C GLU A 95 1.48 6.79 15.32
N GLN A 96 1.62 5.53 15.70
CA GLN A 96 2.71 5.06 16.57
C GLN A 96 4.05 5.20 15.85
N TYR A 97 4.13 4.78 14.58
CA TYR A 97 5.33 4.91 13.76
C TYR A 97 5.79 6.36 13.67
N VAL A 98 4.89 7.28 13.31
CA VAL A 98 5.22 8.71 13.13
C VAL A 98 5.70 9.36 14.43
N ARG A 99 5.25 8.91 15.61
CA ARG A 99 5.72 9.46 16.89
C ARG A 99 7.15 9.07 17.25
N ILE A 100 7.70 8.05 16.59
CA ILE A 100 9.07 7.57 16.82
C ILE A 100 10.10 8.40 16.04
N PHE A 101 9.65 9.13 15.01
CA PHE A 101 10.46 10.04 14.18
C PHE A 101 10.25 11.51 14.58
#